data_AF-X6NNI5-F1
#
_entry.id   AF-X6NNI5-F1
#
_cell.length_a   1.000
_cell.length_b   1.000
_cell.length_c   1.000
_cell.angle_alpha   90.00
_cell.angle_beta   90.00
_cell.angle_gamma   90.00
#
_symmetry.space_group_name_H-M   'P 1'
#
loop_
_entity.id
_entity.type
_entity.pdbx_description
1 polymer ?
#
loop_
_entity_poly.entity_id
_entity_poly.type
_entity_poly.pdbx_seq_one_letter_code
_entity_poly.pdbx_strand_id
1 'polypeptide(L)'
;MRGNGLRRVLHPYINTRTYLSVLFTFSPSINNSKATESTLKFAVTAGMVKVQPVKVELSVNMEQLVQQLRRHIEENLTEESFFFFFAVFKYKKMAYDKLIEEQNDKIMNLRADLEKLLQDAMTAGDLPEDFVLETEAELESAEIVEDDAEQGVHRVYSSTLAKEMTKRQEKTHSTLPTKLLSQLKELDEDEEEEEITFDEKMYVFEGESGKLSQKDVEKEMQAALDRMQKTNRGDEMIKKAVSVDQNKSNVDKTKDAMQQLAGTLAAATFDPSAATGLVIVQYPEEEPAVFDTVAVNMDFSRMNKQELKDVCVDTFDKIEKNREEQTKLQKKQQAVVGHLVETNEWLFNTLSEILNDKDEKKS
;
A
#
# COMPACT_ATOMS: atom_id res chain seq x y z
N MET A 1 -9.09 20.60 -15.33
CA MET A 1 -7.79 20.89 -14.66
C MET A 1 -7.37 19.66 -13.87
N ARG A 2 -6.23 19.03 -14.20
CA ARG A 2 -5.66 17.94 -13.37
C ARG A 2 -5.09 18.59 -12.10
N GLY A 3 -5.59 18.23 -10.93
CA GLY A 3 -5.06 18.75 -9.65
C GLY A 3 -3.61 18.30 -9.40
N ASN A 4 -2.89 18.98 -8.51
CA ASN A 4 -1.54 18.60 -8.10
C ASN A 4 -1.55 17.57 -6.95
N GLY A 5 -0.49 16.78 -6.85
CA GLY A 5 -0.24 15.87 -5.73
C GLY A 5 -1.28 14.75 -5.59
N LEU A 6 -1.77 14.55 -4.36
CA LEU A 6 -2.70 13.48 -4.00
C LEU A 6 -3.98 13.50 -4.85
N ARG A 7 -4.46 14.70 -5.23
CA ARG A 7 -5.64 14.82 -6.10
C ARG A 7 -5.43 14.17 -7.46
N ARG A 8 -4.20 14.17 -8.01
CA ARG A 8 -3.88 13.50 -9.29
C ARG A 8 -3.94 11.99 -9.17
N VAL A 9 -3.42 11.46 -8.06
CA VAL A 9 -3.36 10.02 -7.77
C VAL A 9 -4.75 9.48 -7.48
N LEU A 10 -5.58 10.24 -6.74
CA LEU A 10 -6.92 9.84 -6.35
C LEU A 10 -7.99 10.14 -7.41
N HIS A 11 -7.72 11.02 -8.38
CA HIS A 11 -8.70 11.38 -9.43
C HIS A 11 -9.33 10.18 -10.17
N PRO A 12 -8.58 9.11 -10.52
CA PRO A 12 -9.19 7.94 -11.16
C PRO A 12 -10.15 7.17 -10.23
N TYR A 13 -9.91 7.24 -8.91
CA TYR A 13 -10.64 6.47 -7.90
C TYR A 13 -11.81 7.26 -7.28
N ILE A 14 -11.72 8.59 -7.22
CA ILE A 14 -12.80 9.47 -6.76
C ILE A 14 -13.61 9.91 -7.98
N ASN A 15 -14.48 9.03 -8.45
CA ASN A 15 -15.42 9.30 -9.54
C ASN A 15 -16.85 9.05 -9.07
N THR A 16 -17.85 9.52 -9.82
CA THR A 16 -19.26 9.23 -9.52
C THR A 16 -19.56 7.73 -9.55
N ARG A 17 -18.74 6.90 -10.20
CA ARG A 17 -18.97 5.45 -10.34
C ARG A 17 -18.38 4.58 -9.23
N THR A 18 -17.75 5.16 -8.21
CA THR A 18 -17.11 4.40 -7.13
C THR A 18 -17.86 4.53 -5.82
N TYR A 19 -17.80 3.48 -5.00
CA TYR A 19 -18.23 3.57 -3.60
C TYR A 19 -17.19 4.37 -2.82
N LEU A 20 -17.63 5.46 -2.18
CA LEU A 20 -16.76 6.34 -1.42
C LEU A 20 -17.26 6.41 0.03
N SER A 21 -16.37 6.07 0.98
CA SER A 21 -16.58 6.32 2.41
C SER A 21 -15.48 7.25 2.90
N VAL A 22 -15.88 8.33 3.58
CA VAL A 22 -14.95 9.33 4.12
C VAL A 22 -15.15 9.41 5.62
N LEU A 23 -14.10 9.08 6.36
CA LEU A 23 -14.09 9.19 7.82
C LEU A 23 -13.49 10.54 8.23
N PHE A 24 -14.30 11.37 8.89
CA PHE A 24 -13.85 12.64 9.46
C PHE A 24 -13.50 12.46 10.93
N THR A 25 -12.26 12.75 11.30
CA THR A 25 -11.81 12.75 12.69
C THR A 25 -11.74 14.19 13.21
N PHE A 26 -12.20 14.41 14.44
CA PHE A 26 -12.18 15.73 15.06
C PHE A 26 -11.86 15.62 16.55
N SER A 27 -11.31 16.70 17.11
CA SER A 27 -10.98 16.78 18.53
C SER A 27 -12.12 17.45 19.29
N PRO A 28 -12.54 16.92 20.46
CA PRO A 28 -13.56 17.56 21.31
C PRO A 28 -13.02 18.78 22.08
N SER A 29 -11.72 19.07 22.01
CA SER A 29 -11.10 20.18 22.75
C SER A 29 -11.52 21.54 22.22
N ILE A 30 -11.83 22.47 23.13
CA ILE A 30 -12.18 23.86 22.79
C ILE A 30 -11.06 24.60 22.05
N ASN A 31 -9.81 24.26 22.34
CA ASN A 31 -8.63 24.82 21.67
C ASN A 31 -8.60 24.45 20.17
N ASN A 32 -9.22 23.33 19.79
CA ASN A 32 -9.31 22.84 18.42
C ASN A 32 -10.65 23.18 17.74
N SER A 33 -11.49 24.00 18.37
CA SER A 33 -12.84 24.34 17.87
C SER A 33 -12.85 24.83 16.42
N LYS A 34 -11.90 25.70 16.02
CA LYS A 34 -11.81 26.21 14.64
C LYS A 34 -11.45 25.14 13.60
N ALA A 35 -10.55 24.21 13.96
CA ALA A 35 -10.18 23.11 13.09
C ALA A 35 -11.35 22.12 12.95
N THR A 36 -11.98 21.77 14.07
CA THR A 36 -13.19 20.93 14.09
C THR A 36 -14.33 21.55 13.28
N GLU A 37 -14.59 22.85 13.41
CA GLU A 37 -15.58 23.56 12.59
C GLU A 37 -15.26 23.48 11.09
N SER A 38 -13.99 23.64 10.72
CA SER A 38 -13.55 23.55 9.33
C SER A 38 -13.74 22.14 8.76
N THR A 39 -13.38 21.10 9.53
CA THR A 39 -13.61 19.69 9.17
C THR A 39 -15.09 19.39 9.01
N LEU A 40 -15.94 19.88 9.92
CA LEU A 40 -17.39 19.68 9.84
C LEU A 40 -18.01 20.38 8.63
N LYS A 41 -17.59 21.62 8.31
CA LYS A 41 -18.02 22.30 7.08
C LYS A 41 -17.63 21.51 5.84
N PHE A 42 -16.40 20.98 5.82
CA PHE A 42 -15.95 20.14 4.73
C PHE A 42 -16.76 18.83 4.64
N ALA A 43 -17.06 18.19 5.78
CA ALA A 43 -17.89 16.98 5.83
C ALA A 43 -19.27 17.21 5.22
N VAL A 44 -19.91 18.35 5.52
CA VAL A 44 -21.19 18.73 4.90
C VAL A 44 -21.04 18.84 3.37
N THR A 45 -20.01 19.53 2.88
CA THR A 45 -19.79 19.66 1.43
C THR A 45 -19.46 18.32 0.76
N ALA A 46 -18.73 17.44 1.44
CA ALA A 46 -18.41 16.10 0.94
C ALA A 46 -19.65 15.21 0.88
N GLY A 47 -20.55 15.31 1.88
CA GLY A 47 -21.83 14.59 1.90
C GLY A 47 -22.81 15.01 0.80
N MET A 48 -22.62 16.19 0.19
CA MET A 48 -23.44 16.64 -0.94
C MET A 48 -23.00 16.04 -2.28
N VAL A 49 -21.86 15.34 -2.33
CA VAL A 49 -21.35 14.72 -3.57
C VAL A 49 -22.19 13.49 -3.90
N LYS A 50 -22.94 13.57 -5.00
CA LYS A 50 -23.73 12.44 -5.50
C LYS A 50 -22.83 11.45 -6.23
N VAL A 51 -22.77 10.23 -5.69
CA VAL A 51 -22.17 9.07 -6.37
C VAL A 51 -23.29 8.17 -6.91
N GLN A 52 -23.06 7.61 -8.09
CA GLN A 52 -23.86 6.59 -8.77
C GLN A 52 -22.93 5.39 -9.00
N PRO A 53 -22.65 4.60 -7.96
CA PRO A 53 -21.78 3.43 -8.10
C PRO A 53 -22.39 2.48 -9.13
N VAL A 54 -21.57 2.02 -10.06
CA VAL A 54 -21.97 1.05 -11.07
C VAL A 54 -21.39 -0.29 -10.65
N LYS A 55 -22.22 -1.33 -10.57
CA LYS A 55 -21.71 -2.70 -10.41
C LYS A 55 -20.92 -3.02 -11.67
N VAL A 56 -19.61 -3.02 -11.53
CA VAL A 56 -18.71 -3.29 -12.64
C VAL A 56 -18.54 -4.81 -12.72
N GLU A 57 -19.22 -5.44 -13.67
CA GLU A 57 -18.97 -6.83 -14.06
C GLU A 57 -17.71 -6.92 -14.94
N LEU A 58 -16.61 -6.24 -14.55
CA LEU A 58 -15.33 -6.49 -15.21
C LEU A 58 -14.74 -7.75 -14.59
N SER A 59 -14.87 -8.87 -15.29
CA SER A 59 -13.78 -9.83 -15.33
C SER A 59 -12.61 -9.12 -15.99
N VAL A 60 -11.64 -8.66 -15.20
CA VAL A 60 -10.40 -8.12 -15.75
C VAL A 60 -9.74 -9.26 -16.52
N ASN A 61 -9.74 -9.18 -17.85
CA ASN A 61 -9.04 -10.14 -18.67
C ASN A 61 -7.53 -9.90 -18.48
N MET A 62 -6.95 -10.65 -17.53
CA MET A 62 -5.54 -10.53 -17.15
C MET A 62 -4.61 -10.71 -18.36
N GLU A 63 -4.99 -11.55 -19.32
CA GLU A 63 -4.20 -11.77 -20.53
C GLU A 63 -4.14 -10.51 -21.39
N GLN A 64 -5.28 -9.83 -21.58
CA GLN A 64 -5.32 -8.57 -22.32
C GLN A 64 -4.52 -7.47 -21.62
N LEU A 65 -4.60 -7.38 -20.28
CA LEU A 65 -3.82 -6.42 -19.51
C LEU A 65 -2.30 -6.69 -19.65
N VAL A 66 -1.89 -7.96 -19.54
CA VAL A 66 -0.49 -8.36 -19.75
C VAL A 66 -0.04 -8.06 -21.17
N GLN A 67 -0.88 -8.30 -22.17
CA GLN A 67 -0.56 -8.02 -23.56
C GLN A 67 -0.42 -6.51 -23.83
N GLN A 68 -1.29 -5.68 -23.25
CA GLN A 68 -1.18 -4.22 -23.32
C GLN A 68 0.08 -3.71 -22.63
N LEU A 69 0.41 -4.24 -21.45
CA LEU A 69 1.65 -3.90 -20.74
C LEU A 69 2.89 -4.30 -21.56
N ARG A 70 2.90 -5.49 -22.15
CA ARG A 70 3.99 -5.94 -23.04
C ARG A 70 4.16 -5.01 -24.24
N ARG A 71 3.06 -4.68 -24.92
CA ARG A 71 3.09 -3.71 -26.04
C ARG A 71 3.63 -2.36 -25.58
N HIS A 72 3.19 -1.85 -24.43
CA HIS A 72 3.67 -0.56 -23.91
C HIS A 72 5.15 -0.57 -23.53
N ILE A 73 5.66 -1.72 -23.05
CA ILE A 73 7.08 -1.94 -22.77
C ILE A 73 7.85 -1.96 -24.09
N GLU A 74 7.39 -2.72 -25.09
CA GLU A 74 8.01 -2.82 -26.41
C GLU A 74 8.05 -1.47 -27.15
N GLU A 75 6.99 -0.66 -27.06
CA GLU A 75 6.93 0.66 -27.70
C GLU A 75 7.79 1.72 -27.00
N ASN A 76 8.00 1.61 -25.68
CA ASN A 76 8.74 2.61 -24.91
C ASN A 76 10.21 2.24 -24.68
N LEU A 77 10.59 0.97 -24.82
CA LEU A 77 12.00 0.59 -24.86
C LEU A 77 12.54 0.90 -26.25
N THR A 78 13.29 1.99 -26.36
CA THR A 78 14.20 2.19 -27.50
C THR A 78 15.07 0.95 -27.69
N GLU A 79 15.30 0.53 -28.93
CA GLU A 79 16.06 -0.70 -29.26
C GLU A 79 17.39 -0.78 -28.51
N GLU A 80 18.03 0.36 -28.26
CA GLU A 80 19.27 0.46 -27.47
C GLU A 80 19.08 0.07 -25.99
N SER A 81 18.00 0.51 -25.35
CA SER A 81 17.67 0.18 -23.97
C SER A 81 17.30 -1.30 -23.84
N PHE A 82 16.62 -1.85 -24.85
CA PHE A 82 16.26 -3.26 -24.90
C PHE A 82 17.51 -4.14 -25.04
N PHE A 83 18.42 -3.79 -25.95
CA PHE A 83 19.68 -4.51 -26.13
C PHE A 83 20.54 -4.47 -24.86
N PHE A 84 20.64 -3.32 -24.19
CA PHE A 84 21.37 -3.21 -22.93
C PHE A 84 20.74 -4.06 -21.82
N PHE A 85 19.41 -4.00 -21.65
CA PHE A 85 18.71 -4.80 -20.65
C PHE A 85 18.89 -6.31 -20.91
N PHE A 86 18.77 -6.73 -22.17
CA PHE A 86 18.94 -8.13 -22.55
C PHE A 86 20.38 -8.62 -22.35
N ALA A 87 21.38 -7.79 -22.66
CA ALA A 87 22.78 -8.08 -22.42
C ALA A 87 23.09 -8.23 -20.91
N VAL A 88 22.57 -7.31 -20.08
CA VAL A 88 22.72 -7.38 -18.61
C VAL A 88 22.04 -8.62 -18.05
N PHE A 89 20.82 -8.93 -18.51
CA PHE A 89 20.08 -10.10 -18.05
C PHE A 89 20.79 -11.40 -18.44
N LYS A 90 21.29 -11.50 -19.67
CA LYS A 90 22.06 -12.66 -20.15
C LYS A 90 23.36 -12.84 -19.37
N TYR A 91 24.08 -11.75 -19.08
CA TYR A 91 25.30 -11.80 -18.27
C TYR A 91 25.01 -12.24 -16.82
N LYS A 92 23.96 -11.71 -16.20
CA LYS A 92 23.53 -12.15 -14.85
C LYS A 92 23.16 -13.63 -14.84
N LYS A 93 22.40 -14.10 -15.83
CA LYS A 93 22.03 -15.52 -15.94
C LYS A 93 23.26 -16.42 -16.01
N MET A 94 24.22 -16.10 -16.88
CA MET A 94 25.48 -16.86 -16.97
C MET A 94 26.29 -16.86 -15.67
N ALA A 95 26.26 -15.76 -14.91
CA ALA A 95 26.93 -15.71 -13.61
C ALA A 95 26.24 -16.60 -12.56
N TYR A 96 24.91 -16.65 -12.56
CA TYR A 96 24.15 -17.56 -11.70
C TYR A 96 24.36 -19.02 -12.07
N ASP A 97 24.36 -19.35 -13.37
CA ASP A 97 24.56 -20.72 -13.84
C ASP A 97 25.95 -21.24 -13.41
N LYS A 98 27.01 -20.41 -13.53
CA LYS A 98 28.36 -20.75 -13.03
C LYS A 98 28.41 -20.95 -11.52
N LEU A 99 27.69 -20.13 -10.75
CA LEU A 99 27.65 -20.26 -9.29
C LEU A 99 26.95 -21.57 -8.88
N ILE A 100 25.89 -21.96 -9.60
CA ILE A 100 25.19 -23.23 -9.37
C ILE A 100 26.13 -24.42 -9.69
N GLU A 101 26.87 -24.34 -10.79
CA GLU A 101 27.85 -25.36 -11.16
C GLU A 101 28.94 -25.52 -10.09
N GLU A 102 29.52 -24.40 -9.60
CA GLU A 102 30.52 -24.44 -8.53
C GLU A 102 29.98 -25.01 -7.21
N GLN A 103 28.71 -24.75 -6.87
CA GLN A 103 28.07 -25.32 -5.68
C GLN A 103 27.83 -26.82 -5.84
N ASN A 104 27.44 -27.28 -7.04
CA ASN A 104 27.26 -28.69 -7.32
C ASN A 104 28.59 -29.47 -7.23
N ASP A 105 29.68 -28.89 -7.73
CA ASP A 105 31.02 -29.49 -7.61
C ASP A 105 31.47 -29.61 -6.14
N LYS A 106 31.18 -28.60 -5.31
CA LYS A 106 31.45 -28.65 -3.86
C LYS A 106 30.65 -29.75 -3.18
N ILE A 107 29.38 -29.90 -3.53
CA ILE A 107 28.52 -30.97 -2.99
C ILE A 107 29.05 -32.34 -3.38
N MET A 108 29.48 -32.52 -4.64
CA MET A 108 30.07 -33.78 -5.11
C MET A 108 31.37 -34.13 -4.37
N ASN A 109 32.27 -33.16 -4.17
CA ASN A 109 33.51 -33.39 -3.41
C ASN A 109 33.23 -33.74 -1.95
N LEU A 110 32.29 -33.05 -1.29
CA LEU A 110 31.89 -33.37 0.09
C LEU A 110 31.27 -34.77 0.22
N ARG A 111 30.50 -35.21 -0.78
CA ARG A 111 29.98 -36.59 -0.82
C ARG A 111 31.10 -37.62 -0.95
N ALA A 112 32.06 -37.39 -1.84
CA ALA A 112 33.21 -38.27 -2.00
C ALA A 112 34.07 -38.35 -0.73
N ASP A 113 34.29 -37.22 -0.05
CA ASP A 113 34.99 -37.18 1.24
C ASP A 113 34.24 -37.94 2.34
N LEU A 114 32.90 -37.81 2.38
CA LEU A 114 32.05 -38.54 3.31
C LEU A 114 32.09 -40.05 3.05
N GLU A 115 31.99 -40.49 1.79
CA GLU A 115 32.10 -41.90 1.41
C GLU A 115 33.47 -42.47 1.77
N LYS A 116 34.54 -41.70 1.59
CA LYS A 116 35.88 -42.11 1.99
C LYS A 116 36.01 -42.25 3.51
N LEU A 117 35.50 -41.29 4.28
CA LEU A 117 35.46 -41.36 5.75
C LEU A 117 34.65 -42.57 6.23
N LEU A 118 33.52 -42.86 5.58
CA LEU A 118 32.71 -44.04 5.87
C LEU A 118 33.49 -45.32 5.61
N GLN A 119 34.17 -45.42 4.47
CA GLN A 119 35.01 -46.56 4.11
C GLN A 119 36.17 -46.75 5.09
N ASP A 120 36.85 -45.67 5.47
CA ASP A 120 37.94 -45.68 6.44
C ASP A 120 37.45 -46.16 7.82
N ALA A 121 36.28 -45.69 8.28
CA ALA A 121 35.66 -46.14 9.52
C ALA A 121 35.27 -47.63 9.48
N MET A 122 34.73 -48.13 8.37
CA MET A 122 34.43 -49.56 8.18
C MET A 122 35.69 -50.42 8.27
N THR A 123 36.82 -49.95 7.74
CA THR A 123 38.09 -50.71 7.83
C THR A 123 38.76 -50.66 9.22
N ALA A 124 38.50 -49.63 10.01
CA ALA A 124 39.06 -49.47 11.35
C ALA A 124 38.42 -50.41 12.39
N GLY A 125 37.26 -51.01 12.09
CA GLY A 125 36.57 -51.94 13.01
C GLY A 125 35.92 -51.26 14.23
N ASP A 126 35.81 -49.92 14.22
CA ASP A 126 35.24 -49.11 15.29
C ASP A 126 33.73 -48.84 15.13
N LEU A 127 33.07 -49.48 14.15
CA LEU A 127 31.62 -49.35 13.97
C LEU A 127 30.87 -50.30 14.92
N PRO A 128 30.00 -49.78 15.81
CA PRO A 128 29.14 -50.62 16.62
C PRO A 128 28.23 -51.45 15.72
N GLU A 129 28.10 -52.76 16.01
CA GLU A 129 27.31 -53.73 15.22
C GLU A 129 25.83 -53.32 15.03
N ASP A 130 25.34 -52.35 15.80
CA ASP A 130 23.96 -51.84 15.74
C ASP A 130 23.76 -50.61 14.83
N PHE A 131 24.81 -50.10 14.16
CA PHE A 131 24.67 -48.98 13.22
C PHE A 131 24.22 -49.47 11.83
N VAL A 132 23.00 -50.02 11.77
CA VAL A 132 22.31 -50.30 10.51
C VAL A 132 21.82 -48.97 9.94
N LEU A 133 22.54 -48.44 8.95
CA LEU A 133 22.07 -47.31 8.16
C LEU A 133 20.80 -47.75 7.40
N GLU A 134 19.64 -47.23 7.80
CA GLU A 134 18.36 -47.32 7.06
C GLU A 134 18.40 -46.50 5.74
N THR A 135 19.51 -46.51 5.00
CA THR A 135 19.78 -45.52 3.94
C THR A 135 19.31 -45.86 2.55
N GLU A 136 18.75 -47.04 2.27
CA GLU A 136 18.41 -47.39 0.88
C GLU A 136 16.92 -47.59 0.60
N ALA A 137 16.07 -47.83 1.61
CA ALA A 137 14.66 -48.17 1.36
C ALA A 137 13.69 -46.97 1.33
N GLU A 138 13.99 -45.85 2.01
CA GLU A 138 13.06 -44.72 2.09
C GLU A 138 13.28 -43.63 1.02
N LEU A 139 14.40 -43.64 0.30
CA LEU A 139 14.69 -42.65 -0.74
C LEU A 139 14.29 -43.09 -2.17
N GLU A 140 14.13 -44.38 -2.43
CA GLU A 140 13.64 -44.88 -3.74
C GLU A 140 12.10 -44.85 -3.89
N SER A 141 11.34 -44.56 -2.83
CA SER A 141 9.87 -44.46 -2.90
C SER A 141 9.33 -43.05 -3.12
N ALA A 142 10.21 -42.05 -3.29
CA ALA A 142 9.83 -40.78 -3.88
C ALA A 142 9.79 -40.92 -5.42
N GLU A 143 8.89 -41.79 -5.89
CA GLU A 143 8.52 -41.89 -7.29
C GLU A 143 7.96 -40.51 -7.71
N ILE A 144 8.76 -39.77 -8.47
CA ILE A 144 8.32 -38.57 -9.15
C ILE A 144 7.29 -39.05 -10.16
N VAL A 145 6.01 -38.83 -9.86
CA VAL A 145 4.96 -38.84 -10.86
C VAL A 145 5.31 -37.72 -11.84
N GLU A 146 5.96 -38.08 -12.94
CA GLU A 146 6.06 -37.24 -14.13
C GLU A 146 4.67 -37.15 -14.74
N ASP A 147 3.85 -36.24 -14.20
CA ASP A 147 2.70 -35.74 -14.94
C ASP A 147 3.25 -34.89 -16.09
N ASP A 148 3.08 -35.42 -17.30
CA ASP A 148 3.20 -34.72 -18.58
C ASP A 148 2.26 -33.50 -18.59
N ALA A 149 2.71 -32.40 -18.00
CA ALA A 149 2.12 -31.09 -18.16
C ALA A 149 3.25 -30.06 -18.29
N GLU A 150 3.55 -29.72 -19.53
CA GLU A 150 4.37 -28.57 -19.89
C GLU A 150 3.87 -27.30 -19.19
N GLN A 151 4.54 -26.89 -18.11
CA GLN A 151 5.04 -25.53 -17.83
C GLN A 151 5.38 -25.40 -16.33
N GLY A 152 6.68 -25.22 -16.07
CA GLY A 152 7.28 -25.32 -14.75
C GLY A 152 7.00 -24.19 -13.77
N VAL A 153 7.26 -24.48 -12.49
CA VAL A 153 8.24 -23.83 -11.60
C VAL A 153 8.30 -24.69 -10.32
N HIS A 154 9.41 -25.42 -10.13
CA HIS A 154 9.66 -26.21 -8.92
C HIS A 154 9.95 -25.29 -7.72
N ARG A 155 9.12 -25.38 -6.68
CA ARG A 155 9.44 -24.94 -5.31
C ARG A 155 9.53 -26.18 -4.43
N VAL A 156 10.75 -26.63 -4.15
CA VAL A 156 11.01 -27.64 -3.13
C VAL A 156 11.30 -26.92 -1.83
N TYR A 157 10.35 -26.94 -0.89
CA TYR A 157 10.62 -26.65 0.53
C TYR A 157 9.89 -27.66 1.41
N SER A 158 10.70 -28.45 2.14
CA SER A 158 10.48 -28.92 3.51
C SER A 158 9.07 -29.42 3.87
N SER A 159 8.79 -30.69 3.58
CA SER A 159 7.56 -31.39 3.97
C SER A 159 7.54 -31.86 5.44
N THR A 160 8.65 -31.75 6.17
CA THR A 160 8.75 -32.22 7.56
C THR A 160 8.19 -31.19 8.55
N LEU A 161 8.30 -29.89 8.28
CA LEU A 161 7.76 -28.83 9.16
C LEU A 161 6.22 -28.72 9.08
N ALA A 162 5.62 -29.09 7.94
CA ALA A 162 4.17 -29.01 7.71
C ALA A 162 3.38 -30.10 8.47
N LYS A 163 3.99 -31.28 8.69
CA LYS A 163 3.39 -32.36 9.49
C LYS A 163 3.38 -32.05 11.00
N GLU A 164 4.30 -31.21 11.48
CA GLU A 164 4.38 -30.83 12.89
C GLU A 164 3.39 -29.70 13.25
N MET A 165 3.08 -28.82 12.30
CA MET A 165 2.09 -27.74 12.45
C MET A 165 0.64 -28.25 12.47
N THR A 166 0.33 -29.29 11.68
CA THR A 166 -1.02 -29.90 11.64
C THR A 166 -1.36 -30.64 12.94
N LYS A 167 -0.37 -31.26 13.59
CA LYS A 167 -0.58 -31.97 14.88
C LYS A 167 -0.83 -31.02 16.07
N ARG A 168 -0.56 -29.72 15.93
CA ARG A 168 -0.85 -28.71 16.97
C ARG A 168 -2.19 -28.00 16.78
N GLN A 169 -2.83 -28.08 15.60
CA GLN A 169 -4.13 -27.43 15.35
C GLN A 169 -5.34 -28.25 15.83
N GLU A 170 -5.19 -29.54 16.14
CA GLU A 170 -6.30 -30.39 16.59
C GLU A 170 -6.70 -30.21 18.07
N LYS A 171 -6.06 -29.30 18.83
CA LYS A 171 -6.34 -29.11 20.27
C LYS A 171 -6.99 -27.79 20.68
N THR A 172 -7.41 -26.95 19.74
CA THR A 172 -8.19 -25.74 20.06
C THR A 172 -9.45 -25.69 19.22
N HIS A 173 -10.41 -26.57 19.53
CA HIS A 173 -11.80 -26.38 19.14
C HIS A 173 -12.36 -25.16 19.89
N SER A 174 -12.34 -24.01 19.22
CA SER A 174 -13.20 -22.87 19.53
C SER A 174 -14.65 -23.33 19.44
N THR A 175 -15.32 -23.43 20.58
CA THR A 175 -16.76 -23.66 20.67
C THR A 175 -17.45 -22.31 20.68
N LEU A 176 -17.53 -21.68 19.51
CA LEU A 176 -18.51 -20.61 19.30
C LEU A 176 -19.92 -21.22 19.50
N PRO A 177 -20.75 -20.67 20.40
CA PRO A 177 -22.06 -21.25 20.68
C PRO A 177 -22.94 -21.14 19.44
N THR A 178 -23.45 -22.28 18.98
CA THR A 178 -24.33 -22.47 17.82
C THR A 178 -25.56 -21.56 17.80
N LYS A 179 -25.96 -20.99 18.94
CA LYS A 179 -27.03 -19.99 19.06
C LYS A 179 -26.72 -18.65 18.36
N LEU A 180 -25.46 -18.23 18.27
CA LEU A 180 -25.09 -16.98 17.58
C LEU A 180 -25.13 -17.14 16.06
N LEU A 181 -24.77 -18.32 15.56
CA LEU A 181 -24.82 -18.66 14.14
C LEU A 181 -26.26 -18.77 13.62
N SER A 182 -27.21 -19.24 14.43
CA SER A 182 -28.62 -19.24 14.06
C SER A 182 -29.22 -17.83 14.02
N GLN A 183 -28.81 -16.93 14.92
CA GLN A 183 -29.31 -15.55 14.95
C GLN A 183 -28.77 -14.68 13.81
N LEU A 184 -27.56 -14.96 13.31
CA LEU A 184 -27.01 -14.29 12.14
C LEU A 184 -27.67 -14.74 10.83
N LYS A 185 -28.15 -15.99 10.78
CA LYS A 185 -28.81 -16.54 9.58
C LYS A 185 -30.23 -16.00 9.36
N GLU A 186 -30.92 -15.63 10.43
CA GLU A 186 -32.27 -15.03 10.36
C GLU A 186 -32.27 -13.55 9.92
N LEU A 187 -31.11 -12.89 9.82
CA LEU A 187 -31.02 -11.48 9.38
C LEU A 187 -30.77 -11.30 7.87
N ASP A 188 -30.47 -12.38 7.14
CA ASP A 188 -30.18 -12.33 5.69
C ASP A 188 -31.40 -12.70 4.81
N GLU A 189 -32.55 -13.07 5.39
CA GLU A 189 -33.70 -13.59 4.63
C GLU A 189 -34.82 -12.57 4.32
N ASP A 190 -34.68 -11.29 4.70
CA ASP A 190 -35.73 -10.25 4.56
C ASP A 190 -35.40 -9.13 3.52
N GLU A 191 -34.74 -9.45 2.40
CA GLU A 191 -34.67 -8.53 1.24
C GLU A 191 -35.50 -9.08 0.07
N GLU A 192 -36.74 -8.60 -0.03
CA GLU A 192 -37.61 -8.80 -1.20
C GLU A 192 -37.00 -8.09 -2.43
N GLU A 193 -36.47 -8.87 -3.37
CA GLU A 193 -35.98 -8.38 -4.66
C GLU A 193 -37.16 -7.92 -5.55
N GLU A 194 -37.35 -6.61 -5.71
CA GLU A 194 -38.19 -6.05 -6.76
C GLU A 194 -37.52 -6.26 -8.14
N GLU A 195 -38.07 -7.18 -8.92
CA GLU A 195 -37.66 -7.51 -10.28
C GLU A 195 -38.00 -6.35 -11.25
N ILE A 196 -37.05 -5.44 -11.48
CA ILE A 196 -37.18 -4.38 -12.50
C ILE A 196 -36.80 -4.96 -13.87
N THR A 197 -37.80 -5.30 -14.69
CA THR A 197 -37.61 -5.65 -16.10
C THR A 197 -37.10 -4.44 -16.88
N PHE A 198 -35.88 -4.49 -17.41
CA PHE A 198 -35.30 -3.46 -18.27
C PHE A 198 -35.49 -3.82 -19.75
N ASP A 199 -36.13 -2.90 -20.50
CA ASP A 199 -36.35 -3.00 -21.94
C ASP A 199 -35.02 -2.95 -22.72
N GLU A 200 -34.70 -4.07 -23.34
CA GLU A 200 -33.50 -4.31 -24.14
C GLU A 200 -33.65 -3.73 -25.56
N LYS A 201 -33.67 -2.40 -25.70
CA LYS A 201 -33.47 -1.72 -26.99
C LYS A 201 -32.85 -0.34 -26.80
N MET A 202 -31.52 -0.22 -26.89
CA MET A 202 -30.90 0.90 -27.62
C MET A 202 -29.37 0.80 -27.75
N TYR A 203 -28.91 1.03 -28.99
CA TYR A 203 -27.54 1.28 -29.47
C TYR A 203 -26.64 0.09 -29.80
N VAL A 204 -26.92 -0.49 -30.97
CA VAL A 204 -25.87 -0.93 -31.90
C VAL A 204 -25.33 0.32 -32.61
N PHE A 205 -24.05 0.65 -32.40
CA PHE A 205 -23.32 1.57 -33.27
C PHE A 205 -22.44 0.72 -34.20
N GLU A 206 -23.02 0.30 -35.32
CA GLU A 206 -22.25 0.07 -36.53
C GLU A 206 -22.06 1.44 -37.20
N GLY A 207 -20.81 1.86 -37.35
CA GLY A 207 -20.47 3.18 -37.85
C GLY A 207 -19.20 3.11 -38.68
N GLU A 208 -19.40 2.82 -39.95
CA GLU A 208 -18.45 2.88 -41.05
C GLU A 208 -17.57 4.14 -40.99
N SER A 209 -16.29 3.96 -41.31
CA SER A 209 -15.30 5.03 -41.47
C SER A 209 -15.62 5.89 -42.71
N GLY A 210 -16.61 6.76 -42.57
CA GLY A 210 -16.91 7.83 -43.51
C GLY A 210 -15.88 8.95 -43.37
N LYS A 211 -15.17 9.26 -44.46
CA LYS A 211 -14.26 10.41 -44.57
C LYS A 211 -15.05 11.71 -44.32
N LEU A 212 -14.98 12.24 -43.11
CA LEU A 212 -15.47 13.57 -42.80
C LEU A 212 -14.71 14.60 -43.63
N SER A 213 -15.45 15.37 -44.42
CA SER A 213 -14.94 16.46 -45.23
C SER A 213 -14.33 17.53 -44.31
N GLN A 214 -13.17 18.06 -44.69
CA GLN A 214 -12.47 19.12 -43.97
C GLN A 214 -13.37 20.35 -43.69
N LYS A 215 -14.40 20.54 -44.53
CA LYS A 215 -15.39 21.61 -44.41
C LYS A 215 -16.35 21.42 -43.22
N ASP A 216 -16.62 20.17 -42.82
CA ASP A 216 -17.50 19.86 -41.69
C ASP A 216 -16.76 20.06 -40.36
N VAL A 217 -15.46 19.75 -40.34
CA VAL A 217 -14.58 20.00 -39.19
C VAL A 217 -14.41 21.50 -38.93
N GLU A 218 -14.20 22.31 -39.98
CA GLU A 218 -14.14 23.77 -39.84
C GLU A 218 -15.46 24.37 -39.34
N LYS A 219 -16.60 23.85 -39.82
CA LYS A 219 -17.92 24.32 -39.38
C LYS A 219 -18.17 24.01 -37.90
N GLU A 220 -17.74 22.84 -37.43
CA GLU A 220 -17.88 22.44 -36.03
C GLU A 220 -16.93 23.21 -35.11
N MET A 221 -15.70 23.48 -35.58
CA MET A 221 -14.73 24.31 -34.87
C MET A 221 -15.19 25.77 -34.74
N GLN A 222 -15.77 26.34 -35.80
CA GLN A 222 -16.32 27.69 -35.77
C GLN A 222 -17.54 27.78 -34.83
N ALA A 223 -18.40 26.76 -34.81
CA ALA A 223 -19.53 26.69 -33.89
C ALA A 223 -19.07 26.56 -32.41
N ALA A 224 -17.94 25.91 -32.14
CA ALA A 224 -17.36 25.83 -30.81
C ALA A 224 -16.78 27.19 -30.34
N LEU A 225 -16.11 27.93 -31.24
CA LEU A 225 -15.60 29.28 -30.95
C LEU A 225 -16.73 30.27 -30.64
N ASP A 226 -17.84 30.23 -31.38
CA ASP A 226 -19.02 31.07 -31.12
C ASP A 226 -19.70 30.74 -29.77
N ARG A 227 -19.62 29.48 -29.32
CA ARG A 227 -20.11 29.09 -27.99
C ARG A 227 -19.21 29.62 -26.87
N MET A 228 -17.89 29.65 -27.06
CA MET A 228 -16.97 30.23 -26.08
C MET A 228 -17.07 31.76 -25.98
N GLN A 229 -17.36 32.45 -27.08
CA GLN A 229 -17.58 33.91 -27.04
C GLN A 229 -18.86 34.28 -26.29
N LYS A 230 -19.90 33.43 -26.33
CA LYS A 230 -21.15 33.66 -25.58
C LYS A 230 -20.99 33.47 -24.06
N THR A 231 -20.04 32.66 -23.59
CA THR A 231 -19.78 32.46 -22.16
C THR A 231 -19.04 33.64 -21.50
N ASN A 232 -18.32 34.48 -22.26
CA ASN A 232 -17.65 35.68 -21.74
C ASN A 232 -18.61 36.81 -21.32
N ARG A 233 -19.90 36.74 -21.67
CA ARG A 233 -20.92 37.68 -21.15
C ARG A 233 -21.28 37.46 -19.67
N GLY A 234 -20.90 36.32 -19.09
CA GLY A 234 -21.11 36.04 -17.66
C GLY A 234 -20.28 36.92 -16.73
N ASP A 235 -19.04 37.25 -17.12
CA ASP A 235 -18.10 38.01 -16.28
C ASP A 235 -18.46 39.51 -16.17
N GLU A 236 -19.19 40.07 -17.13
CA GLU A 236 -19.72 41.44 -17.02
C GLU A 236 -20.89 41.55 -16.03
N MET A 237 -21.70 40.49 -15.89
CA MET A 237 -22.82 40.50 -14.93
C MET A 237 -22.33 40.32 -13.49
N ILE A 238 -21.22 39.61 -13.27
CA ILE A 238 -20.61 39.47 -11.94
C ILE A 238 -19.94 40.78 -11.50
N LYS A 239 -19.31 41.55 -12.41
CA LYS A 239 -18.77 42.88 -12.08
C LYS A 239 -19.84 43.92 -11.75
N LYS A 240 -21.03 43.83 -12.34
CA LYS A 240 -22.18 44.70 -11.99
C LYS A 240 -22.82 44.33 -10.64
N ALA A 241 -22.79 43.06 -10.23
CA ALA A 241 -23.35 42.62 -8.95
C ALA A 241 -22.47 42.98 -7.73
N VAL A 242 -21.16 43.21 -7.92
CA VAL A 242 -20.20 43.55 -6.84
C VAL A 242 -20.07 45.06 -6.60
N SER A 243 -20.78 45.88 -7.40
CA SER A 243 -20.79 47.34 -7.25
C SER A 243 -22.04 47.81 -6.49
N VAL A 244 -22.20 47.41 -5.23
CA VAL A 244 -23.25 47.94 -4.34
C VAL A 244 -22.62 48.50 -3.07
N ASP A 245 -22.72 49.82 -2.95
CA ASP A 245 -22.58 50.70 -1.78
C ASP A 245 -21.39 50.52 -0.81
N GLN A 246 -20.31 51.24 -1.09
CA GLN A 246 -19.41 51.74 -0.05
C GLN A 246 -19.68 53.22 0.21
N ASN A 247 -20.50 53.48 1.23
CA ASN A 247 -20.62 54.80 1.83
C ASN A 247 -19.34 55.15 2.59
N LYS A 248 -18.68 56.23 2.13
CA LYS A 248 -17.52 56.88 2.77
C LYS A 248 -17.93 57.54 4.09
N SER A 249 -17.84 56.86 5.25
CA SER A 249 -17.91 57.58 6.53
C SER A 249 -17.33 56.91 7.78
N ASN A 250 -16.43 55.91 7.72
CA ASN A 250 -15.90 55.30 8.96
C ASN A 250 -14.43 54.83 8.94
N VAL A 251 -13.63 55.22 7.94
CA VAL A 251 -12.22 54.80 7.82
C VAL A 251 -11.33 55.37 8.94
N ASP A 252 -11.73 56.46 9.59
CA ASP A 252 -10.91 57.11 10.62
C ASP A 252 -11.01 56.44 12.00
N LYS A 253 -12.06 55.66 12.29
CA LYS A 253 -12.21 54.99 13.60
C LYS A 253 -11.42 53.68 13.71
N THR A 254 -11.10 53.05 12.59
CA THR A 254 -10.34 51.79 12.55
C THR A 254 -8.83 51.99 12.73
N LYS A 255 -8.32 53.20 12.45
CA LYS A 255 -6.88 53.50 12.56
C LYS A 255 -6.45 53.72 14.01
N ASP A 256 -7.28 54.39 14.81
CA ASP A 256 -7.04 54.60 16.25
C ASP A 256 -7.14 53.29 17.06
N ALA A 257 -8.04 52.39 16.69
CA ALA A 257 -8.19 51.09 17.35
C ALA A 257 -6.99 50.15 17.13
N MET A 258 -6.37 50.17 15.93
CA MET A 258 -5.15 49.40 15.66
C MET A 258 -3.93 49.95 16.39
N GLN A 259 -3.88 51.27 16.63
CA GLN A 259 -2.75 51.89 17.33
C GLN A 259 -2.79 51.64 18.85
N GLN A 260 -3.99 51.51 19.44
CA GLN A 260 -4.16 51.11 20.85
C GLN A 260 -3.88 49.62 21.10
N LEU A 261 -4.13 48.75 20.12
CA LEU A 261 -3.80 47.31 20.17
C LEU A 261 -2.29 47.05 20.03
N ALA A 262 -1.57 47.86 19.25
CA ALA A 262 -0.12 47.77 19.14
C ALA A 262 0.60 48.18 20.44
N GLY A 263 0.03 49.12 21.20
CA GLY A 263 0.58 49.55 22.49
C GLY A 263 0.38 48.55 23.64
N THR A 264 -0.67 47.74 23.59
CA THR A 264 -0.97 46.73 24.63
C THR A 264 -0.18 45.42 24.43
N LEU A 265 0.23 45.10 23.20
CA LEU A 265 1.08 43.94 22.91
C LEU A 265 2.54 44.13 23.35
N ALA A 266 3.04 45.38 23.39
CA ALA A 266 4.40 45.69 23.82
C ALA A 266 4.60 45.68 25.35
N ALA A 267 3.52 45.70 26.13
CA ALA A 267 3.55 45.70 27.60
C ALA A 267 3.43 44.30 28.24
N ALA A 268 3.23 43.26 27.44
CA ALA A 268 3.04 41.88 27.91
C ALA A 268 4.29 41.02 27.66
N THR A 269 5.43 41.38 28.25
CA THR A 269 6.57 40.46 28.40
C THR A 269 6.34 39.58 29.62
N PHE A 270 5.92 38.34 29.36
CA PHE A 270 5.76 37.28 30.34
C PHE A 270 7.12 36.60 30.58
N ASP A 271 7.59 36.60 31.83
CA ASP A 271 8.81 35.93 32.29
C ASP A 271 8.49 34.45 32.63
N PRO A 272 9.02 33.47 31.89
CA PRO A 272 8.66 32.06 32.06
C PRO A 272 9.49 31.34 33.15
N SER A 273 10.32 32.05 33.94
CA SER A 273 11.23 31.37 34.89
C SER A 273 10.65 31.05 36.27
N ALA A 274 9.41 31.47 36.58
CA ALA A 274 8.90 31.44 37.96
C ALA A 274 7.54 30.74 38.12
N ALA A 275 7.33 29.55 37.56
CA ALA A 275 6.40 28.56 38.09
C ALA A 275 6.40 27.28 37.25
N THR A 276 7.04 26.21 37.75
CA THR A 276 6.47 24.85 37.72
C THR A 276 7.46 23.86 38.34
N GLY A 277 7.10 23.33 39.51
CA GLY A 277 7.58 22.02 39.97
C GLY A 277 6.84 20.91 39.22
N LEU A 278 7.11 20.77 37.93
CA LEU A 278 6.57 19.71 37.09
C LEU A 278 7.75 18.88 36.58
N VAL A 279 7.87 17.65 37.09
CA VAL A 279 8.80 16.65 36.57
C VAL A 279 8.25 16.21 35.21
N ILE A 280 8.75 16.85 34.15
CA ILE A 280 8.55 16.41 32.77
C ILE A 280 9.49 15.22 32.57
N VAL A 281 8.94 14.02 32.43
CA VAL A 281 9.66 12.89 31.85
C VAL A 281 9.86 13.23 30.38
N GLN A 282 11.02 13.81 30.05
CA GLN A 282 11.46 14.01 28.68
C GLN A 282 11.72 12.63 28.07
N TYR A 283 10.82 12.17 27.22
CA TYR A 283 11.21 11.26 26.16
C TYR A 283 11.98 12.09 25.13
N PRO A 284 13.19 11.69 24.69
CA PRO A 284 13.84 12.37 23.59
C PRO A 284 12.92 12.29 22.37
N GLU A 285 12.49 13.45 21.87
CA GLU A 285 11.90 13.58 20.55
C GLU A 285 12.97 13.15 19.54
N GLU A 286 12.99 11.86 19.18
CA GLU A 286 13.60 11.43 17.93
C GLU A 286 12.72 11.99 16.82
N GLU A 287 13.18 13.06 16.17
CA GLU A 287 12.59 13.56 14.94
C GLU A 287 12.30 12.37 14.00
N PRO A 288 11.11 12.28 13.39
CA PRO A 288 10.82 11.19 12.47
C PRO A 288 11.89 11.24 11.39
N ALA A 289 12.69 10.16 11.29
CA ALA A 289 13.76 10.04 10.31
C ALA A 289 13.19 10.41 8.94
N VAL A 290 13.48 11.63 8.50
CA VAL A 290 13.20 12.06 7.14
C VAL A 290 14.03 11.10 6.31
N PHE A 291 13.36 10.20 5.61
CA PHE A 291 14.00 9.40 4.57
C PHE A 291 14.46 10.40 3.53
N ASP A 292 15.69 10.87 3.72
CA ASP A 292 16.39 11.74 2.81
C ASP A 292 16.62 10.88 1.57
N THR A 293 15.65 10.89 0.66
CA THR A 293 15.80 10.37 -0.68
C THR A 293 16.75 11.32 -1.40
N VAL A 294 18.01 11.30 -0.96
CA VAL A 294 19.13 11.87 -1.68
C VAL A 294 19.16 11.07 -2.96
N ALA A 295 18.52 11.61 -4.00
CA ALA A 295 18.72 11.14 -5.35
C ALA A 295 20.21 11.34 -5.61
N VAL A 296 20.97 10.27 -5.45
CA VAL A 296 22.42 10.29 -5.59
C VAL A 296 22.70 10.48 -7.07
N ASN A 297 22.71 11.74 -7.50
CA ASN A 297 23.01 12.13 -8.86
C ASN A 297 24.53 12.08 -9.05
N MET A 298 25.08 10.85 -9.03
CA MET A 298 26.50 10.61 -9.25
C MET A 298 26.75 10.38 -10.74
N ASP A 299 27.55 11.26 -11.33
CA ASP A 299 28.02 11.14 -12.72
C ASP A 299 29.15 10.10 -12.79
N PHE A 300 28.76 8.82 -12.92
CA PHE A 300 29.70 7.69 -13.00
C PHE A 300 30.67 7.78 -14.18
N SER A 301 30.38 8.59 -15.20
CA SER A 301 31.24 8.74 -16.38
C SER A 301 32.53 9.51 -16.11
N ARG A 302 32.60 10.25 -14.99
CA ARG A 302 33.77 11.08 -14.63
C ARG A 302 34.63 10.50 -13.52
N MET A 303 34.19 9.44 -12.86
CA MET A 303 34.91 8.85 -11.73
C MET A 303 36.05 7.93 -12.20
N ASN A 304 37.19 8.01 -11.52
CA ASN A 304 38.26 7.05 -11.73
C ASN A 304 37.90 5.67 -11.12
N LYS A 305 38.62 4.61 -11.50
CA LYS A 305 38.31 3.24 -11.07
C LYS A 305 38.37 3.06 -9.54
N GLN A 306 39.22 3.82 -8.86
CA GLN A 306 39.37 3.74 -7.41
C GLN A 306 38.21 4.46 -6.70
N GLU A 307 37.86 5.68 -7.14
CA GLU A 307 36.70 6.43 -6.65
C GLU A 307 35.40 5.63 -6.83
N LEU A 308 35.23 4.96 -7.96
CA LEU A 308 34.06 4.11 -8.19
C LEU A 308 34.01 2.95 -7.19
N LYS A 309 35.16 2.35 -6.86
CA LYS A 309 35.24 1.26 -5.88
C LYS A 309 34.88 1.76 -4.49
N ASP A 310 35.42 2.91 -4.09
CA ASP A 310 35.18 3.51 -2.78
C ASP A 310 33.70 3.91 -2.63
N VAL A 311 33.11 4.52 -3.67
CA VAL A 311 31.67 4.84 -3.72
C VAL A 311 30.80 3.59 -3.64
N CYS A 312 31.17 2.50 -4.31
CA CYS A 312 30.45 1.22 -4.22
C CYS A 312 30.50 0.63 -2.81
N VAL A 313 31.65 0.71 -2.11
CA VAL A 313 31.77 0.25 -0.72
C VAL A 313 30.92 1.12 0.19
N ASP A 314 31.05 2.45 0.10
CA ASP A 314 30.26 3.39 0.91
C ASP A 314 28.75 3.25 0.71
N THR A 315 28.32 3.02 -0.53
CA THR A 315 26.89 2.80 -0.83
C THR A 315 26.42 1.45 -0.32
N PHE A 316 27.25 0.41 -0.36
CA PHE A 316 26.93 -0.89 0.21
C PHE A 316 26.79 -0.82 1.74
N ASP A 317 27.73 -0.17 2.43
CA ASP A 317 27.68 0.01 3.88
C ASP A 317 26.44 0.81 4.32
N LYS A 318 26.05 1.84 3.54
CA LYS A 318 24.80 2.59 3.75
C LYS A 318 23.56 1.72 3.56
N ILE A 319 23.55 0.85 2.54
CA ILE A 319 22.45 -0.09 2.29
C ILE A 319 22.34 -1.09 3.44
N GLU A 320 23.46 -1.63 3.92
CA GLU A 320 23.49 -2.58 5.04
C GLU A 320 23.01 -1.93 6.34
N LYS A 321 23.48 -0.72 6.66
CA LYS A 321 22.99 0.04 7.82
C LYS A 321 21.50 0.33 7.74
N ASN A 322 21.01 0.76 6.57
CA ASN A 322 19.57 0.98 6.36
C ASN A 322 18.76 -0.32 6.52
N ARG A 323 19.31 -1.45 6.10
CA ARG A 323 18.67 -2.77 6.29
C ARG A 323 18.59 -3.13 7.77
N GLU A 324 19.64 -2.90 8.54
CA GLU A 324 19.62 -3.12 9.99
C GLU A 324 18.56 -2.23 10.68
N GLU A 325 18.50 -0.95 10.32
CA GLU A 325 17.50 -0.01 10.86
C GLU A 325 16.06 -0.45 10.52
N GLN A 326 15.82 -0.93 9.29
CA GLN A 326 14.52 -1.50 8.90
C GLN A 326 14.16 -2.74 9.73
N THR A 327 15.12 -3.65 9.97
CA THR A 327 14.83 -4.84 10.81
C THR A 327 14.54 -4.47 12.26
N LYS A 328 15.22 -3.44 12.81
CA LYS A 328 14.92 -2.90 14.15
C LYS A 328 13.52 -2.27 14.20
N LEU A 329 13.15 -1.51 13.18
CA LEU A 329 11.81 -0.91 13.09
C LEU A 329 10.71 -1.97 12.97
N GLN A 330 10.91 -3.00 12.15
CA GLN A 330 9.99 -4.13 12.04
C GLN A 330 9.80 -4.86 13.38
N LYS A 331 10.88 -5.11 14.12
CA LYS A 331 10.80 -5.69 15.48
C LYS A 331 9.99 -4.80 16.44
N LYS A 332 10.21 -3.48 16.42
CA LYS A 332 9.42 -2.53 17.22
C LYS A 332 7.94 -2.56 16.83
N GLN A 333 7.62 -2.57 15.54
CA GLN A 333 6.23 -2.65 15.05
C GLN A 333 5.58 -3.98 15.45
N GLN A 334 6.29 -5.10 15.33
CA GLN A 334 5.79 -6.41 15.76
C GLN A 334 5.50 -6.45 17.26
N ALA A 335 6.33 -5.81 18.09
CA ALA A 335 6.08 -5.68 19.53
C ALA A 335 4.83 -4.84 19.84
N VAL A 336 4.61 -3.72 19.13
CA VAL A 336 3.40 -2.90 19.28
C VAL A 336 2.15 -3.66 18.86
N VAL A 337 2.20 -4.37 17.73
CA VAL A 337 1.09 -5.23 17.27
C VAL A 337 0.82 -6.34 18.30
N GLY A 338 1.86 -6.98 18.84
CA GLY A 338 1.73 -7.98 19.89
C GLY A 338 0.98 -7.44 21.12
N HIS A 339 1.39 -6.28 21.65
CA HIS A 339 0.70 -5.65 22.78
C HIS A 339 -0.75 -5.27 22.47
N LEU A 340 -1.07 -4.81 21.25
CA LEU A 340 -2.44 -4.52 20.84
C LEU A 340 -3.30 -5.77 20.80
N VAL A 341 -2.76 -6.90 20.31
CA VAL A 341 -3.44 -8.20 20.31
C VAL A 341 -3.70 -8.66 21.75
N GLU A 342 -2.69 -8.62 22.62
CA GLU A 342 -2.84 -8.98 24.05
C GLU A 342 -3.89 -8.11 24.76
N THR A 343 -3.88 -6.80 24.49
CA THR A 343 -4.85 -5.87 25.08
C THR A 343 -6.27 -6.16 24.61
N ASN A 344 -6.45 -6.46 23.32
CA ASN A 344 -7.75 -6.81 22.76
C ASN A 344 -8.25 -8.14 23.32
N GLU A 345 -7.41 -9.17 23.40
CA GLU A 345 -7.77 -10.46 24.02
C GLU A 345 -8.21 -10.28 25.48
N TRP A 346 -7.48 -9.47 26.25
CA TRP A 346 -7.87 -9.15 27.62
C TRP A 346 -9.23 -8.45 27.71
N LEU A 347 -9.50 -7.48 26.82
CA LEU A 347 -10.80 -6.80 26.76
C LEU A 347 -11.94 -7.76 26.40
N PHE A 348 -11.73 -8.67 25.44
CA PHE A 348 -12.73 -9.66 25.06
C PHE A 348 -13.02 -10.66 26.18
N ASN A 349 -11.99 -11.11 26.91
CA ASN A 349 -12.17 -11.98 28.07
C ASN A 349 -12.95 -11.28 29.18
N THR A 350 -12.59 -10.03 29.49
CA THR A 350 -13.28 -9.22 30.52
C THR A 350 -14.75 -8.97 30.15
N LEU A 351 -15.04 -8.68 28.86
CA LEU A 351 -16.41 -8.52 28.38
C LEU A 351 -17.21 -9.83 28.50
N SER A 352 -16.58 -10.96 28.21
CA SER A 352 -17.22 -12.28 28.32
C SER A 352 -17.55 -12.62 29.78
N GLU A 353 -16.65 -12.32 30.72
CA GLU A 353 -16.90 -12.46 32.17
C GLU A 353 -18.09 -11.60 32.62
N ILE A 354 -18.14 -10.32 32.22
CA ILE A 354 -19.24 -9.41 32.58
C ILE A 354 -20.58 -9.87 31.99
N LEU A 355 -20.59 -10.45 30.79
CA LEU A 355 -21.80 -10.97 30.17
C LEU A 355 -22.30 -12.21 30.90
N ASN A 356 -21.41 -13.14 31.25
CA ASN A 356 -21.76 -14.35 31.99
C ASN A 356 -22.32 -14.02 33.39
N ASP A 357 -21.70 -13.07 34.11
CA ASP A 357 -22.18 -12.61 35.43
C ASP A 357 -23.60 -12.00 35.39
N LYS A 358 -23.98 -11.39 34.27
CA LYS A 358 -25.32 -10.81 34.10
C LYS A 358 -26.40 -11.86 33.88
N ASP A 359 -26.07 -12.96 33.23
CA ASP A 359 -27.00 -14.05 32.99
C ASP A 359 -27.26 -14.86 34.27
N GLU A 360 -26.23 -15.05 35.11
CA GLU A 360 -26.39 -15.70 36.43
C GLU A 360 -27.30 -14.90 37.38
N LYS A 361 -27.25 -13.56 37.36
CA LYS A 361 -28.10 -12.71 38.21
C LYS A 361 -29.56 -12.62 37.76
N LYS A 362 -29.89 -13.12 36.57
CA LYS A 362 -31.27 -13.17 36.06
C LYS A 362 -31.96 -14.52 36.32
N SER A 363 -31.21 -15.54 36.72
CA SER A 363 -31.74 -16.81 37.24
C SER A 363 -31.97 -16.72 38.75
#